data_AF-A0A447N107-F1
#
_entry.id   AF-A0A447N107-F1
#
_cell.length_a   1.000
_cell.length_b   1.000
_cell.length_c   1.000
_cell.angle_alpha   90.00
_cell.angle_beta   90.00
_cell.angle_gamma   90.00
#
_symmetry.space_group_name_H-M   'P 1'
#
loop_
_entity.id
_entity.type
_entity.pdbx_description
1 polymer ?
#
loop_
_entity_poly.entity_id
_entity_poly.type
_entity_poly.pdbx_seq_one_letter_code
_entity_poly.pdbx_strand_id
1 'polypeptide(L)' 'MPIGEILHVGDDLTTDVAGAIRCGMQACWIKPENADLMRTQDSRLLPHIEISRLASLTSLI' A
#
# COMPACT_ATOMS: atom_id res chain seq x y z
N MET A 1 -11.63 14.45 -7.06
CA MET A 1 -11.56 13.78 -5.75
C MET A 1 -10.38 14.39 -4.99
N PRO A 2 -10.53 14.70 -3.69
CA PRO A 2 -9.40 15.02 -2.81
C PRO A 2 -8.32 13.92 -2.86
N ILE A 3 -7.05 14.31 -2.82
CA ILE A 3 -5.93 13.36 -2.97
C ILE A 3 -5.92 12.29 -1.88
N GLY A 4 -6.31 12.67 -0.65
CA GLY A 4 -6.44 11.76 0.50
C GLY A 4 -7.62 10.78 0.41
N GLU A 5 -8.48 10.90 -0.59
CA GLU A 5 -9.56 9.94 -0.86
C GLU A 5 -9.18 8.93 -1.95
N ILE A 6 -7.99 9.05 -2.55
CA ILE A 6 -7.47 8.10 -3.54
C ILE A 6 -6.72 6.99 -2.80
N LEU A 7 -7.16 5.75 -2.97
CA LEU A 7 -6.41 4.56 -2.58
C LEU A 7 -5.48 4.13 -3.71
N HIS A 8 -4.18 4.40 -3.55
CA HIS A 8 -3.16 3.84 -4.43
C HIS A 8 -2.90 2.38 -4.05
N VAL A 9 -2.88 1.47 -5.03
CA VAL A 9 -2.62 0.04 -4.82
C VAL A 9 -1.37 -0.33 -5.62
N GLY A 10 -0.35 -0.84 -4.95
CA GLY A 10 0.92 -1.24 -5.58
C GLY A 10 1.62 -2.37 -4.83
N ASP A 11 2.56 -3.05 -5.49
CA ASP A 11 3.25 -4.24 -4.99
C ASP A 11 4.63 -3.93 -4.40
N ASP A 12 5.20 -2.77 -4.73
CA ASP A 12 6.48 -2.31 -4.17
C ASP A 12 6.26 -1.27 -3.06
N LEU A 13 6.84 -1.55 -1.89
CA LEU A 13 6.71 -0.67 -0.73
C LEU A 13 7.45 0.67 -0.93
N THR A 14 8.60 0.66 -1.61
CA THR A 14 9.43 1.86 -1.77
C THR A 14 8.94 2.76 -2.90
N THR A 15 8.54 2.20 -4.04
CA THR A 15 8.11 3.02 -5.18
C THR A 15 6.65 3.39 -5.10
N ASP A 16 5.78 2.45 -4.76
CA ASP A 16 4.33 2.64 -4.87
C ASP A 16 3.76 3.17 -3.55
N VAL A 17 3.96 2.42 -2.47
CA VAL A 17 3.38 2.73 -1.16
C VAL A 17 4.00 4.00 -0.57
N ALA A 18 5.33 4.09 -0.52
CA ALA A 18 5.99 5.30 -0.03
C ALA A 18 5.73 6.51 -0.91
N GLY A 19 5.67 6.32 -2.24
CA GLY A 19 5.30 7.37 -3.19
C GLY A 19 3.90 7.92 -2.90
N ALA A 20 2.91 7.03 -2.78
CA ALA A 20 1.53 7.39 -2.48
C ALA A 20 1.39 8.14 -1.14
N ILE A 21 2.01 7.62 -0.07
CA ILE A 21 1.99 8.27 1.25
C ILE A 21 2.62 9.67 1.19
N ARG A 22 3.78 9.81 0.53
CA ARG A 22 4.46 11.11 0.39
C ARG A 22 3.65 12.12 -0.41
N CYS A 23 2.82 11.65 -1.35
CA CYS A 23 1.89 12.48 -2.11
C CYS A 23 0.58 12.78 -1.37
N GLY A 24 0.36 12.22 -0.18
CA GLY A 24 -0.87 12.43 0.62
C GLY A 24 -2.05 11.57 0.20
N MET A 25 -1.82 10.47 -0.53
CA MET A 25 -2.83 9.46 -0.86
C MET A 25 -2.97 8.42 0.26
N GLN A 26 -4.07 7.67 0.24
CA GLN A 26 -4.12 6.37 0.93
C GLN A 26 -3.30 5.35 0.13
N ALA A 27 -2.72 4.37 0.81
CA ALA A 27 -1.84 3.39 0.20
C ALA A 27 -2.20 1.98 0.65
N CYS A 28 -2.43 1.10 -0.32
CA CYS A 28 -2.64 -0.31 -0.16
C CYS A 28 -1.44 -1.07 -0.75
N TRP A 29 -0.85 -1.94 0.04
CA TRP A 29 0.18 -2.84 -0.43
C TRP A 29 -0.44 -4.17 -0.85
N ILE A 30 -0.30 -4.55 -2.12
CA ILE A 30 -0.57 -5.92 -2.56
C ILE A 30 0.69 -6.75 -2.40
N LYS A 31 0.75 -7.48 -1.29
CA LYS A 31 1.92 -8.24 -0.86
C LYS A 31 2.26 -9.36 -1.86
N PRO A 32 3.45 -9.32 -2.49
CA PRO A 32 3.95 -10.44 -3.29
C PRO A 32 4.20 -11.69 -2.46
N GLU A 33 4.17 -12.86 -3.10
CA GLU A 33 4.52 -14.12 -2.44
C GLU A 33 5.96 -14.05 -1.87
N ASN A 34 6.11 -14.33 -0.58
CA ASN A 34 7.35 -14.25 0.20
C ASN A 34 7.89 -12.85 0.53
N ALA A 35 7.13 -11.78 0.29
CA ALA A 35 7.49 -10.47 0.80
C ALA A 35 7.17 -10.32 2.30
N ASP A 36 7.91 -9.46 3.00
CA ASP A 36 7.71 -9.20 4.43
C ASP A 36 7.89 -7.71 4.71
N LEU A 37 6.85 -7.10 5.28
CA LEU A 37 6.83 -5.69 5.67
C LEU A 37 7.97 -5.38 6.66
N MET A 38 8.31 -6.33 7.53
CA MET A 38 9.34 -6.16 8.55
C MET A 38 10.77 -6.22 7.99
N ARG A 39 10.94 -6.65 6.74
CA ARG A 39 12.25 -6.67 6.04
C ARG A 39 12.53 -5.39 5.27
N THR A 40 11.61 -4.44 5.28
CA THR A 40 11.76 -3.20 4.53
C THR A 40 12.78 -2.30 5.22
N GLN A 41 13.55 -1.56 4.40
CA GLN A 41 14.60 -0.69 4.93
C GLN A 41 14.03 0.54 5.67
N ASP A 42 12.80 0.94 5.39
CA ASP A 42 12.13 2.06 6.05
C ASP A 42 11.06 1.54 7.02
N SER A 43 11.48 1.20 8.23
CA SER A 43 10.62 0.68 9.30
C SER A 43 9.48 1.62 9.73
N ARG A 44 9.46 2.86 9.21
CA ARG A 44 8.39 3.85 9.44
C ARG A 44 7.35 3.84 8.32
N LEU A 45 7.60 3.13 7.23
CA LEU A 45 6.67 3.03 6.13
C LEU A 45 5.62 1.97 6.46
N LEU A 46 4.39 2.43 6.72
CA LEU A 46 3.26 1.58 6.99
C LEU A 46 2.15 1.85 5.95
N PRO A 47 1.81 0.87 5.10
CA PRO A 47 0.63 1.00 4.25
C PRO A 47 -0.62 1.11 5.12
N HIS A 48 -1.65 1.78 4.60
CA HIS A 48 -2.95 1.88 5.27
C HIS A 48 -3.68 0.53 5.25
N ILE A 49 -3.46 -0.25 4.18
CA ILE A 49 -4.07 -1.55 3.96
C ILE A 49 -3.01 -2.51 3.40
N GLU A 50 -2.99 -3.75 3.87
CA GLU A 50 -2.24 -4.85 3.25
C GLU A 50 -3.23 -5.91 2.73
N ILE A 51 -3.05 -6.35 1.49
CA ILE A 51 -3.82 -7.45 0.89
C ILE A 51 -2.88 -8.42 0.18
N SER A 52 -3.23 -9.71 0.12
CA SER A 52 -2.47 -10.69 -0.67
C SER A 52 -3.05 -10.92 -2.08
N ARG A 53 -4.21 -10.34 -2.38
CA ARG A 53 -4.90 -10.51 -3.67
C ARG A 53 -5.80 -9.32 -3.95
N LEU A 54 -5.82 -8.87 -5.21
CA LEU A 54 -6.59 -7.69 -5.61
C LEU A 54 -8.10 -7.85 -5.35
N ALA A 55 -8.62 -9.07 -5.47
CA ALA A 55 -10.01 -9.39 -5.19
C ALA A 55 -10.45 -9.06 -3.75
N SER A 56 -9.53 -8.95 -2.79
CA SER A 56 -9.86 -8.54 -1.42
C SER A 56 -10.37 -7.10 -1.30
N LEU A 57 -10.13 -6.24 -2.30
CA LEU A 57 -10.62 -4.85 -2.28
C LEU A 57 -12.15 -4.76 -2.33
N THR A 58 -12.83 -5.76 -2.90
CA THR A 58 -14.31 -5.74 -2.96
C THR A 58 -14.97 -5.95 -1.60
N SER A 59 -14.22 -6.27 -0.56
CA SER A 59 -14.72 -6.33 0.81
C SER A 59 -14.67 -4.99 1.54
N LEU A 60 -14.17 -3.93 0.89
CA LEU A 60 -14.06 -2.57 1.44
C LEU A 60 -15.22 -1.65 1.02
N ILE A 61 -16.10 -2.14 0.15
CA ILE A 61 -17.31 -1.47 -0.38
C ILE A 61 -18.55 -2.01 0.31
#